data_AF-B0BFQ4-F1
#
_entry.id   AF-B0BFQ4-F1
#
_cell.length_a   1.000
_cell.length_b   1.000
_cell.length_c   1.000
_cell.angle_alpha   90.00
_cell.angle_beta   90.00
_cell.angle_gamma   90.00
#
_symmetry.space_group_name_H-M   'P 1'
#
loop_
_entity.id
_entity.type
_entity.pdbx_description
1 polymer ?
#
loop_
_entity_poly.entity_id
_entity_poly.type
_entity_poly.pdbx_seq_one_letter_code
_entity_poly.pdbx_strand_id
1 'polypeptide(L)'
;MAFFEDLTPYAYHRPEEFPNGLNVGWLSEDHSFQKGTVDSLILEKLEQLALKPEHRCRGVHHCEFCPPPIYKRVEGKFASEVVRDCPNGNGEIWVEAADGAVFVAPVLVAHYIREHDYLSPAEFLDAVRVL
;
A
#
# COMPACT_ATOMS: atom_id res chain seq x y z
N MET A 1 -7.66 8.90 6.04
CA MET A 1 -7.05 7.69 5.48
C MET A 1 -8.08 6.57 5.50
N ALA A 2 -7.97 5.54 4.65
CA ALA A 2 -8.79 4.34 4.78
C ALA A 2 -7.94 3.28 5.51
N PHE A 3 -8.42 2.80 6.66
CA PHE A 3 -7.84 1.67 7.39
C PHE A 3 -8.73 0.45 7.18
N PHE A 4 -8.11 -0.67 6.85
CA PHE A 4 -8.78 -1.97 6.84
C PHE A 4 -7.82 -2.99 7.44
N GLU A 5 -8.32 -3.78 8.39
CA GLU A 5 -7.53 -4.85 8.99
C GLU A 5 -7.19 -5.90 7.93
N ASP A 6 -5.99 -6.46 8.02
CA ASP A 6 -5.53 -7.45 7.06
C ASP A 6 -6.45 -8.68 7.01
N LEU A 7 -6.63 -9.22 5.80
CA LEU A 7 -7.49 -10.36 5.50
C LEU A 7 -8.99 -10.13 5.78
N THR A 8 -9.41 -8.90 6.04
CA THR A 8 -10.84 -8.56 6.00
C THR A 8 -11.33 -8.44 4.56
N PRO A 9 -12.63 -8.67 4.29
CA PRO A 9 -13.19 -8.48 2.95
C PRO A 9 -12.92 -7.08 2.40
N TYR A 10 -12.47 -7.00 1.15
CA TYR A 10 -12.18 -5.74 0.47
C TYR A 10 -13.45 -4.88 0.40
N ALA A 11 -13.32 -3.61 0.79
CA ALA A 11 -14.46 -2.72 1.00
C ALA A 11 -14.26 -1.29 0.45
N TYR A 12 -13.19 -1.03 -0.30
CA TYR A 12 -12.83 0.33 -0.71
C TYR A 12 -13.45 0.76 -2.05
N HIS A 13 -13.00 0.19 -3.18
CA HIS A 13 -13.45 0.59 -4.51
C HIS A 13 -14.18 -0.54 -5.25
N ARG A 14 -15.50 -0.39 -5.43
CA ARG A 14 -16.34 -1.40 -6.11
C ARG A 14 -16.14 -2.81 -5.56
N PRO A 15 -16.36 -3.03 -4.25
CA PRO A 15 -16.15 -4.34 -3.64
C PRO A 15 -16.97 -5.47 -4.29
N GLU A 16 -18.05 -5.15 -4.99
CA GLU A 16 -18.84 -6.08 -5.79
C GLU A 16 -18.05 -6.74 -6.95
N GLU A 17 -16.98 -6.10 -7.44
CA GLU A 17 -16.08 -6.67 -8.45
C GLU A 17 -15.10 -7.70 -7.84
N PHE A 18 -14.97 -7.73 -6.50
CA PHE A 18 -14.06 -8.60 -5.75
C PHE A 18 -14.81 -9.40 -4.66
N PRO A 19 -15.68 -10.36 -5.03
CA PRO A 19 -16.43 -11.15 -4.06
C PRO A 19 -15.54 -11.97 -3.10
N ASN A 20 -14.31 -12.28 -3.52
CA ASN A 20 -13.27 -12.92 -2.71
C ASN A 20 -12.05 -12.01 -2.50
N GLY A 21 -12.26 -10.69 -2.56
CA GLY A 21 -11.23 -9.69 -2.34
C GLY A 21 -10.87 -9.57 -0.86
N LEU A 22 -9.59 -9.50 -0.54
CA LEU A 22 -9.09 -9.35 0.82
C LEU A 22 -8.17 -8.12 0.93
N ASN A 23 -8.37 -7.31 1.96
CA ASN A 23 -7.52 -6.16 2.26
C ASN A 23 -6.15 -6.63 2.77
N VAL A 24 -5.08 -6.01 2.28
CA VAL A 24 -3.73 -6.18 2.85
C VAL A 24 -2.99 -4.84 2.89
N GLY A 25 -2.40 -4.49 4.02
CA GLY A 25 -1.51 -3.33 4.14
C GLY A 25 -2.22 -1.97 4.12
N TRP A 26 -3.51 -1.91 4.44
CA TRP A 26 -4.26 -0.66 4.61
C TRP A 26 -4.07 -0.12 6.02
N LEU A 27 -2.84 0.29 6.31
CA LEU A 27 -2.38 0.67 7.66
C LEU A 27 -2.74 2.12 8.03
N SER A 28 -2.78 2.39 9.34
CA SER A 28 -2.94 3.74 9.91
C SER A 28 -2.15 3.87 11.22
N GLU A 29 -1.72 5.09 11.57
CA GLU A 29 -1.01 5.38 12.82
C GLU A 29 -1.80 5.07 14.09
N ASP A 30 -3.14 5.09 14.00
CA ASP A 30 -4.05 4.76 15.11
C ASP A 30 -4.12 3.25 15.40
N HIS A 31 -3.55 2.41 14.52
CA HIS A 31 -3.65 0.95 14.59
C HIS A 31 -2.27 0.29 14.55
N SER A 32 -1.98 -0.55 15.55
CA SER A 32 -0.77 -1.37 15.53
C SER A 32 -0.86 -2.46 14.46
N PHE A 33 0.27 -2.78 13.84
CA PHE A 33 0.40 -3.89 12.89
C PHE A 33 1.55 -4.81 13.30
N GLN A 34 1.53 -6.04 12.78
CA GLN A 34 2.59 -7.01 13.04
C GLN A 34 3.89 -6.57 12.38
N LYS A 35 5.01 -6.74 13.11
CA LYS A 35 6.34 -6.42 12.61
C LYS A 35 7.20 -7.65 12.44
N GLY A 36 8.05 -7.64 11.41
CA GLY A 36 8.94 -8.76 11.10
C GLY A 36 9.67 -8.61 9.79
N THR A 37 10.50 -9.60 9.47
CA THR A 37 11.29 -9.62 8.25
C THR A 37 10.56 -10.35 7.13
N VAL A 38 10.51 -9.72 5.96
CA VAL A 38 10.01 -10.33 4.72
C VAL A 38 11.19 -10.68 3.81
N ASP A 39 11.07 -11.78 3.07
CA ASP A 39 12.06 -12.21 2.08
C ASP A 39 12.31 -11.11 1.03
N SER A 40 13.59 -10.84 0.73
CA SER A 40 13.97 -9.73 -0.16
C SER A 40 13.44 -9.92 -1.59
N LEU A 41 13.34 -11.16 -2.08
CA LEU A 41 12.78 -11.43 -3.42
C LEU A 41 11.29 -11.13 -3.48
N ILE A 42 10.56 -11.38 -2.38
CA ILE A 42 9.15 -11.01 -2.29
C ILE A 42 9.00 -9.48 -2.27
N LEU A 43 9.84 -8.79 -1.50
CA LEU A 43 9.85 -7.33 -1.46
C LEU A 43 10.13 -6.73 -2.84
N GLU A 44 11.12 -7.26 -3.57
CA GLU A 44 11.42 -6.84 -4.94
C GLU A 44 10.22 -7.00 -5.88
N LYS A 45 9.49 -8.12 -5.81
CA LYS A 45 8.27 -8.33 -6.60
C LYS A 45 7.18 -7.30 -6.26
N LEU A 46 6.98 -7.01 -4.97
CA LEU A 46 6.00 -6.01 -4.53
C LEU A 46 6.34 -4.61 -5.04
N GLU A 47 7.61 -4.24 -5.08
CA GLU A 47 8.03 -2.99 -5.70
C GLU A 47 7.73 -2.95 -7.19
N GLN A 48 7.99 -4.04 -7.92
CA GLN A 48 7.66 -4.09 -9.35
C GLN A 48 6.16 -3.95 -9.61
N LEU A 49 5.32 -4.55 -8.77
CA LEU A 49 3.87 -4.35 -8.81
C LEU A 49 3.48 -2.90 -8.50
N ALA A 50 4.09 -2.28 -7.50
CA ALA A 50 3.82 -0.90 -7.13
C ALA A 50 4.16 0.12 -8.24
N LEU A 51 5.09 -0.21 -9.15
CA LEU A 51 5.40 0.60 -10.34
C LEU A 51 4.29 0.54 -11.41
N LYS A 52 3.44 -0.49 -11.39
CA LYS A 52 2.34 -0.71 -12.33
C LYS A 52 1.03 -0.91 -11.56
N PRO A 53 0.56 0.14 -10.85
CA PRO A 53 -0.60 -0.01 -10.01
C PRO A 53 -1.87 -0.22 -10.81
N GLU A 54 -2.69 -1.11 -10.28
CA GLU A 54 -4.11 -1.18 -10.61
C GLU A 54 -4.85 -0.01 -9.95
N HIS A 55 -5.96 0.38 -10.57
CA HIS A 55 -6.93 1.35 -10.03
C HIS A 55 -6.33 2.60 -9.35
N ARG A 56 -5.86 3.55 -10.17
CA ARG A 56 -5.42 4.86 -9.67
C ARG A 56 -6.58 5.73 -9.19
N CYS A 57 -6.48 6.17 -7.95
CA CYS A 57 -7.36 7.11 -7.29
C CYS A 57 -6.99 8.57 -7.58
N ARG A 58 -7.95 9.48 -7.39
CA ARG A 58 -7.78 10.94 -7.57
C ARG A 58 -7.00 11.61 -6.42
N GLY A 59 -6.99 11.00 -5.24
CA GLY A 59 -6.25 11.48 -4.08
C GLY A 59 -4.88 10.82 -3.95
N VAL A 60 -4.00 11.41 -3.15
CA VAL A 60 -2.69 10.83 -2.80
C VAL A 60 -2.71 10.43 -1.34
N HIS A 61 -2.35 9.18 -1.07
CA HIS A 61 -2.14 8.65 0.26
C HIS A 61 -0.66 8.84 0.62
N HIS A 62 -0.39 9.57 1.69
CA HIS A 62 0.96 9.70 2.25
C HIS A 62 1.13 8.68 3.37
N CYS A 63 2.33 8.13 3.52
CA CYS A 63 2.66 7.29 4.66
C CYS A 63 2.51 8.10 5.96
N GLU A 64 1.67 7.63 6.89
CA GLU A 64 1.48 8.26 8.22
C GLU A 64 2.67 8.00 9.16
N PHE A 65 3.46 6.96 8.91
CA PHE A 65 4.60 6.59 9.75
C PHE A 65 5.91 7.30 9.37
N CYS A 66 5.94 7.91 8.19
CA CYS A 66 7.05 8.77 7.75
C CYS A 66 6.79 10.22 8.16
N PRO A 67 7.84 11.04 8.35
CA PRO A 67 7.66 12.45 8.59
C PRO A 67 6.82 13.12 7.46
N PRO A 68 5.88 14.03 7.75
CA PRO A 68 4.91 14.57 6.79
C PRO A 68 5.51 15.55 5.78
N PRO A 69 5.07 15.59 4.51
CA PRO A 69 5.72 16.40 3.47
C PRO A 69 5.75 17.89 3.84
N ILE A 70 6.85 18.56 3.51
CA ILE A 70 7.03 19.99 3.78
C ILE A 70 6.95 20.75 2.46
N TYR A 71 5.97 21.65 2.39
CA TYR A 71 5.76 22.52 1.24
C TYR A 71 6.08 23.97 1.58
N LYS A 72 6.78 24.65 0.67
CA LYS A 72 7.05 26.08 0.78
C LYS A 72 6.25 26.84 -0.26
N ARG A 73 5.47 27.83 0.20
CA ARG A 73 4.82 28.77 -0.71
C ARG A 73 5.87 29.67 -1.34
N VAL A 74 5.88 29.70 -2.67
CA VAL A 74 6.75 30.58 -3.44
C VAL A 74 5.88 31.73 -3.97
N GLU A 75 6.26 32.96 -3.65
CA GLU A 75 5.54 34.14 -4.12
C GLU A 75 5.49 34.17 -5.65
N GLY A 76 4.33 34.51 -6.21
CA GLY A 76 4.11 34.51 -7.67
C GLY A 76 3.94 33.13 -8.32
N LYS A 77 3.98 32.02 -7.56
CA LYS A 77 3.67 30.68 -8.08
C LYS A 77 2.33 30.16 -7.55
N PHE A 78 1.58 29.49 -8.43
CA PHE A 78 0.33 28.81 -8.07
C PHE A 78 0.56 27.52 -7.28
N ALA A 79 1.66 26.83 -7.53
CA ALA A 79 2.04 25.60 -6.82
C ALA A 79 3.11 25.90 -5.76
N SER A 80 2.97 25.23 -4.61
CA SER A 80 4.03 25.20 -3.60
C SER A 80 5.21 24.34 -4.07
N GLU A 81 6.40 24.70 -3.64
CA GLU A 81 7.60 23.90 -3.84
C GLU A 81 7.70 22.82 -2.76
N VAL A 82 8.05 21.60 -3.17
CA VAL A 82 8.32 20.49 -2.24
C VAL A 82 9.71 20.66 -1.66
N VAL A 83 9.81 20.97 -0.38
CA VAL A 83 11.09 21.07 0.35
C VAL A 83 11.53 19.70 0.84
N ARG A 84 10.57 18.90 1.28
CA ARG A 84 10.78 17.51 1.66
C ARG A 84 9.58 16.69 1.25
N ASP A 85 9.84 15.62 0.52
CA ASP A 85 8.81 14.67 0.14
C ASP A 85 8.54 13.65 1.26
N CYS A 86 7.37 13.04 1.21
CA CYS A 86 6.98 11.91 2.05
C CYS A 86 6.55 10.76 1.13
N PRO A 87 6.99 9.51 1.36
CA PRO A 87 6.54 8.36 0.58
C PRO A 87 5.01 8.36 0.45
N ASN A 88 4.55 8.30 -0.79
CA ASN A 88 3.14 8.44 -1.11
C ASN A 88 2.77 7.62 -2.35
N GLY A 89 1.46 7.41 -2.52
CA GLY A 89 0.93 6.66 -3.65
C GLY A 89 -0.57 6.87 -3.79
N ASN A 90 -1.11 6.51 -4.96
CA ASN A 90 -2.52 6.74 -5.27
C ASN A 90 -3.17 5.56 -5.99
N GLY A 91 -2.65 4.35 -5.83
CA GLY A 91 -3.21 3.18 -6.49
C GLY A 91 -3.14 1.95 -5.62
N GLU A 92 -3.57 0.85 -6.20
CA GLU A 92 -3.61 -0.45 -5.58
C GLU A 92 -2.73 -1.43 -6.38
N ILE A 93 -2.33 -2.51 -5.76
CA ILE A 93 -1.82 -3.69 -6.44
C ILE A 93 -2.76 -4.84 -6.11
N TRP A 94 -2.98 -5.70 -7.10
CA TRP A 94 -3.80 -6.89 -6.94
C TRP A 94 -2.92 -8.12 -7.11
N VAL A 95 -3.04 -9.06 -6.19
CA VAL A 95 -2.32 -10.32 -6.20
C VAL A 95 -3.32 -11.46 -6.12
N GLU A 96 -3.42 -12.23 -7.19
CA GLU A 96 -4.28 -13.41 -7.24
C GLU A 96 -3.60 -14.59 -6.55
N ALA A 97 -4.33 -15.26 -5.67
CA ALA A 97 -3.90 -16.48 -5.01
C ALA A 97 -4.35 -17.72 -5.80
N ALA A 98 -3.68 -18.85 -5.56
CA ALA A 98 -3.98 -20.11 -6.26
C ALA A 98 -5.39 -20.66 -5.96
N ASP A 99 -6.00 -20.28 -4.84
CA ASP A 99 -7.36 -20.63 -4.46
C ASP A 99 -8.43 -19.67 -5.03
N GLY A 100 -8.02 -18.66 -5.81
CA GLY A 100 -8.89 -17.67 -6.43
C GLY A 100 -9.23 -16.46 -5.56
N ALA A 101 -8.63 -16.32 -4.37
CA ALA A 101 -8.68 -15.07 -3.62
C ALA A 101 -7.89 -13.96 -4.34
N VAL A 102 -8.30 -12.71 -4.16
CA VAL A 102 -7.57 -11.55 -4.69
C VAL A 102 -7.18 -10.65 -3.52
N PHE A 103 -5.89 -10.54 -3.27
CA PHE A 103 -5.38 -9.60 -2.28
C PHE A 103 -5.25 -8.22 -2.89
N VAL A 104 -5.88 -7.24 -2.26
CA VAL A 104 -5.88 -5.85 -2.69
C VAL A 104 -5.12 -5.02 -1.67
N ALA A 105 -3.99 -4.47 -2.08
CA ALA A 105 -3.09 -3.70 -1.23
C ALA A 105 -2.81 -2.32 -1.82
N PRO A 106 -2.57 -1.28 -1.01
CA PRO A 106 -2.11 -0.01 -1.53
C PRO A 106 -0.68 -0.16 -2.09
N VAL A 107 -0.31 0.65 -3.08
CA VAL A 107 1.06 0.69 -3.63
C VAL A 107 2.15 0.92 -2.59
N LEU A 108 1.81 1.46 -1.42
CA LEU A 108 2.73 1.66 -0.32
C LEU A 108 3.07 0.38 0.46
N VAL A 109 2.47 -0.77 0.17
CA VAL A 109 2.73 -2.01 0.92
C VAL A 109 4.22 -2.39 0.94
N ALA A 110 4.93 -2.22 -0.19
CA ALA A 110 6.37 -2.45 -0.25
C ALA A 110 7.17 -1.48 0.62
N HIS A 111 6.75 -0.21 0.65
CA HIS A 111 7.34 0.81 1.50
C HIS A 111 7.13 0.50 2.98
N TYR A 112 5.93 0.05 3.38
CA TYR A 112 5.64 -0.33 4.76
C TYR A 112 6.48 -1.52 5.23
N ILE A 113 6.64 -2.55 4.38
CA ILE A 113 7.51 -3.69 4.69
C ILE A 113 8.95 -3.22 4.90
N ARG A 114 9.44 -2.36 4.00
CA ARG A 114 10.84 -1.93 3.99
C ARG A 114 11.22 -0.98 5.13
N GLU A 115 10.41 0.06 5.32
CA GLU A 115 10.78 1.21 6.16
C GLU A 115 10.13 1.13 7.54
N HIS A 116 9.09 0.30 7.71
CA HIS A 116 8.31 0.20 8.93
C HIS A 116 8.21 -1.23 9.49
N ASP A 117 8.97 -2.17 8.91
CA ASP A 117 9.03 -3.59 9.26
C ASP A 117 7.65 -4.26 9.25
N TYR A 118 6.69 -3.77 8.47
CA TYR A 118 5.36 -4.37 8.39
C TYR A 118 5.48 -5.81 7.90
N LEU A 119 4.97 -6.75 8.70
CA LEU A 119 4.89 -8.16 8.36
C LEU A 119 3.51 -8.46 7.80
N SER A 120 3.40 -8.45 6.47
CA SER A 120 2.16 -8.82 5.79
C SER A 120 1.74 -10.27 6.09
N PRO A 121 0.44 -10.59 5.96
CA PRO A 121 -0.06 -11.95 6.13
C PRO A 121 0.66 -12.98 5.27
N ALA A 122 0.84 -14.19 5.80
CA ALA A 122 1.59 -15.26 5.14
C ALA A 122 0.96 -15.65 3.79
N GLU A 123 -0.37 -15.69 3.73
CA GLU A 123 -1.14 -16.04 2.53
C GLU A 123 -0.88 -15.07 1.38
N PHE A 124 -0.76 -13.78 1.69
CA PHE A 124 -0.39 -12.76 0.71
C PHE A 124 1.05 -12.93 0.23
N LEU A 125 1.99 -13.15 1.17
CA LEU A 125 3.40 -13.35 0.84
C LEU A 125 3.61 -14.60 -0.04
N ASP A 126 2.86 -15.67 0.23
CA ASP A 126 2.89 -16.89 -0.56
C ASP A 126 2.32 -16.68 -1.97
N ALA A 127 1.25 -15.90 -2.13
CA ALA A 127 0.72 -15.54 -3.44
C ALA A 127 1.73 -14.69 -4.24
N VAL A 128 2.41 -13.73 -3.61
CA VAL A 128 3.46 -12.94 -4.28
C VAL A 128 4.68 -13.81 -4.65
N ARG A 129 5.02 -14.80 -3.82
CA ARG A 129 6.17 -15.68 -4.04
C ARG A 129 6.07 -16.43 -5.37
N VAL A 130 4.86 -16.74 -5.84
CA VAL A 130 4.63 -17.53 -7.07
C VAL A 130 4.39 -16.70 -8.34
N LEU A 131 4.40 -15.36 -8.26
CA LEU A 131 4.38 -14.46 -9.43
C LEU A 131 5.63 -14.58 -10.29
#